data_AF-D2TQV2-F1
#
_entry.id   AF-D2TQV2-F1
#
_cell.length_a   1.000
_cell.length_b   1.000
_cell.length_c   1.000
_cell.angle_alpha   90.00
_cell.angle_beta   90.00
_cell.angle_gamma   90.00
#
_symmetry.space_group_name_H-M   'P 1'
#
loop_
_entity.id
_entity.type
_entity.pdbx_description
1 polymer ?
#
loop_
_entity_poly.entity_id
_entity_poly.type
_entity_poly.pdbx_seq_one_letter_code
_entity_poly.pdbx_strand_id
1 'polypeptide(L)'
;MIQVYRYIEIRLSHLKKTIEGKERAISVHGNRFITHIVMQSATFDISNGSEKISLNEIEELYKLCSFAVTATHKKLNRKYPDSYVANIFKNQMKSADLKELVLNDILKERNKKLNGNFV
;
A
#
# COMPACT_ATOMS: atom_id res chain seq x y z
N MET A 1 4.96 11.35 11.96
CA MET A 1 3.85 11.44 10.97
C MET A 1 4.20 12.12 9.64
N ILE A 2 4.66 13.39 9.59
CA ILE A 2 4.90 14.09 8.29
C ILE A 2 6.00 13.42 7.44
N GLN A 3 7.08 12.91 8.05
CA GLN A 3 8.18 12.28 7.32
C GLN A 3 7.76 10.98 6.60
N VAL A 4 7.09 10.07 7.31
CA VAL A 4 6.56 8.81 6.76
C VAL A 4 5.66 9.07 5.54
N TYR A 5 4.74 10.03 5.69
CA TYR A 5 3.85 10.42 4.59
C TYR A 5 4.63 10.89 3.35
N ARG A 6 5.68 11.71 3.53
CA ARG A 6 6.53 12.18 2.41
C ARG A 6 7.22 11.02 1.69
N TYR A 7 7.76 10.04 2.43
CA TYR A 7 8.40 8.88 1.81
C TYR A 7 7.39 8.02 1.02
N ILE A 8 6.19 7.83 1.55
CA ILE A 8 5.10 7.16 0.81
C ILE A 8 4.77 7.92 -0.48
N GLU A 9 4.62 9.23 -0.43
CA GLU A 9 4.34 10.05 -1.61
C GLU A 9 5.46 9.99 -2.65
N ILE A 10 6.72 10.08 -2.22
CA ILE A 10 7.90 9.93 -3.08
C ILE A 10 7.83 8.59 -3.81
N ARG A 11 7.56 7.50 -3.07
CA ARG A 11 7.49 6.16 -3.67
C ARG A 11 6.31 6.02 -4.64
N LEU A 12 5.13 6.51 -4.29
CA LEU A 12 3.96 6.45 -5.17
C LEU A 12 4.15 7.31 -6.43
N SER A 13 4.80 8.46 -6.30
CA SER A 13 5.17 9.32 -7.43
C SER A 13 6.17 8.64 -8.37
N HIS A 14 7.15 7.92 -7.81
CA HIS A 14 8.06 7.08 -8.58
C HIS A 14 7.29 5.96 -9.31
N LEU A 15 6.48 5.19 -8.58
CA LEU A 15 5.70 4.08 -9.15
C LEU A 15 4.79 4.56 -10.29
N LYS A 16 4.10 5.69 -10.14
CA LYS A 16 3.28 6.32 -11.19
C LYS A 16 4.03 6.54 -12.51
N LYS A 17 5.35 6.76 -12.46
CA LYS A 17 6.19 6.99 -13.65
C LYS A 17 6.73 5.69 -14.26
N THR A 18 6.81 4.61 -13.48
CA THR A 18 7.46 3.36 -13.88
C THR A 18 6.52 2.21 -14.18
N ILE A 19 5.25 2.29 -13.75
CA ILE A 19 4.24 1.27 -14.02
C ILE A 19 3.17 1.82 -14.98
N GLU A 20 2.48 0.90 -15.65
CA GLU A 20 1.46 1.22 -16.65
C GLU A 20 0.07 0.66 -16.28
N GLY A 21 -0.93 0.97 -17.11
CA GLY A 21 -2.28 0.42 -16.98
C GLY A 21 -2.97 0.69 -15.64
N LYS A 22 -3.63 -0.34 -15.09
CA LYS A 22 -4.41 -0.22 -13.85
C LYS A 22 -3.54 0.02 -12.62
N GLU A 23 -2.30 -0.49 -12.57
CA GLU A 23 -1.40 -0.22 -11.44
C GLU A 23 -1.03 1.26 -11.37
N ARG A 24 -0.79 1.88 -12.54
CA ARG A 24 -0.56 3.32 -12.63
C ARG A 24 -1.77 4.10 -12.14
N ALA A 25 -2.96 3.68 -12.57
CA ALA A 25 -4.21 4.30 -12.14
C ALA A 25 -4.43 4.17 -10.62
N ILE A 26 -3.96 3.08 -9.99
CA ILE A 26 -3.97 2.92 -8.53
C ILE A 26 -3.02 3.92 -7.87
N SER A 27 -1.80 4.11 -8.38
CA SER A 27 -0.88 5.12 -7.84
C SER A 27 -1.38 6.55 -8.04
N VAL A 28 -2.21 6.82 -9.06
CA VAL A 28 -2.79 8.14 -9.32
C VAL A 28 -4.04 8.41 -8.48
N HIS A 29 -5.01 7.48 -8.48
CA HIS A 29 -6.33 7.69 -7.89
C HIS A 29 -6.51 7.04 -6.52
N GLY A 30 -5.70 6.03 -6.22
CA GLY A 30 -5.70 5.29 -4.96
C GLY A 30 -4.57 5.71 -4.02
N ASN A 31 -3.89 6.83 -4.24
CA ASN A 31 -2.76 7.25 -3.42
C ASN A 31 -3.12 7.33 -1.92
N ARG A 32 -4.23 7.99 -1.56
CA ARG A 32 -4.72 8.08 -0.18
C ARG A 32 -5.08 6.70 0.40
N PHE A 33 -5.64 5.83 -0.43
CA PHE A 33 -5.97 4.46 -0.06
C PHE A 33 -4.70 3.66 0.26
N ILE A 34 -3.68 3.71 -0.61
CA ILE A 34 -2.40 3.04 -0.39
C ILE A 34 -1.69 3.62 0.83
N THR A 35 -1.63 4.94 0.98
CA THR A 35 -1.05 5.58 2.17
C THR A 35 -1.71 5.06 3.44
N HIS A 36 -3.04 5.00 3.48
CA HIS A 36 -3.76 4.54 4.65
C HIS A 36 -3.47 3.07 4.98
N ILE A 37 -3.34 2.20 3.96
CA ILE A 37 -2.96 0.80 4.13
C ILE A 37 -1.52 0.67 4.65
N VAL A 38 -0.57 1.39 4.04
CA VAL A 38 0.84 1.36 4.42
C VAL A 38 1.01 1.83 5.86
N MET A 39 0.33 2.91 6.25
CA MET A 39 0.35 3.41 7.63
C MET A 39 -0.22 2.40 8.65
N GLN A 40 -1.26 1.64 8.29
CA GLN A 40 -1.79 0.57 9.15
C GLN A 40 -0.91 -0.66 9.23
N SER A 41 -0.01 -0.83 8.27
CA SER A 41 0.78 -2.06 8.11
C SER A 41 2.24 -1.88 8.50
N ALA A 42 2.71 -0.66 8.68
CA ALA A 42 4.05 -0.36 9.16
C ALA A 42 4.27 -0.99 10.55
N THR A 43 5.45 -1.59 10.75
CA THR A 43 5.78 -2.30 11.99
C THR A 43 6.50 -1.43 13.02
N PHE A 44 7.02 -0.29 12.59
CA PHE A 44 7.69 0.70 13.42
C PHE A 44 6.72 1.80 13.87
N ASP A 45 7.08 2.50 14.94
CA ASP A 45 6.23 3.54 15.51
C ASP A 45 6.19 4.79 14.60
N ILE A 46 5.08 4.96 13.91
CA ILE A 46 4.79 6.11 13.05
C ILE A 46 4.18 7.31 13.81
N SER A 47 3.77 7.09 15.07
CA SER A 47 3.07 8.07 15.91
C SER A 47 4.02 9.12 16.47
N ASN A 48 5.28 8.75 16.74
CA ASN A 48 6.29 9.67 17.23
C ASN A 48 6.88 10.51 16.09
N GLY A 49 6.31 11.70 15.87
CA GLY A 49 6.69 12.61 14.79
C GLY A 49 8.09 13.23 14.89
N SER A 50 8.79 13.01 16.00
CA SER A 50 10.10 13.59 16.33
C SER A 50 11.30 12.71 15.99
N GLU A 51 11.11 11.40 15.81
CA GLU A 51 12.21 10.49 15.50
C GLU A 51 12.51 10.50 14.00
N LYS A 52 13.81 10.55 13.67
CA LYS A 52 14.27 10.42 12.29
C LYS A 52 14.03 9.00 11.84
N ILE A 53 13.29 8.83 10.76
CA ILE A 53 13.14 7.53 10.11
C ILE A 53 14.50 7.05 9.58
N SER A 54 14.86 5.81 9.91
CA SER A 54 16.08 5.16 9.46
C SER A 54 15.98 4.72 8.00
N LEU A 55 17.13 4.44 7.38
CA LEU A 55 17.17 3.91 6.01
C LEU A 55 16.42 2.58 5.88
N ASN A 56 16.53 1.71 6.88
CA ASN A 56 15.85 0.41 6.89
C ASN A 56 14.33 0.56 6.91
N GLU A 57 13.80 1.50 7.71
CA GLU A 57 12.37 1.79 7.76
C GLU A 57 11.86 2.44 6.46
N ILE A 58 12.67 3.31 5.82
CA ILE A 58 12.36 3.85 4.48
C ILE A 58 12.28 2.71 3.45
N GLU A 59 13.22 1.77 3.47
CA GLU A 59 13.19 0.62 2.56
C GLU A 59 11.98 -0.28 2.82
N GLU A 60 11.64 -0.53 4.09
CA GLU A 60 10.44 -1.27 4.47
C GLU A 60 9.18 -0.58 3.92
N LEU A 61 9.05 0.75 4.13
CA LEU A 61 7.96 1.53 3.58
C LEU A 61 7.86 1.41 2.06
N TYR A 62 8.99 1.47 1.35
CA TYR A 62 9.00 1.39 -0.11
C TYR A 62 8.56 0.01 -0.61
N LYS A 63 9.04 -1.06 0.04
CA LYS A 63 8.61 -2.44 -0.23
C LYS A 63 7.11 -2.60 0.04
N LEU A 64 6.63 -2.06 1.16
CA LEU A 64 5.23 -2.10 1.55
C LEU A 64 4.33 -1.32 0.58
N CYS A 65 4.76 -0.15 0.11
CA CYS A 65 4.04 0.62 -0.92
C CYS A 65 3.90 -0.18 -2.22
N SER A 66 5.01 -0.77 -2.71
CA SER A 66 4.98 -1.59 -3.92
C SER A 66 4.07 -2.80 -3.76
N PHE A 67 4.19 -3.52 -2.63
CA PHE A 67 3.33 -4.66 -2.35
C PHE A 67 1.85 -4.25 -2.26
N ALA A 68 1.53 -3.15 -1.58
CA ALA A 68 0.17 -2.65 -1.46
C ALA A 68 -0.44 -2.32 -2.82
N VAL A 69 0.32 -1.69 -3.74
CA VAL A 69 -0.15 -1.41 -5.11
C VAL A 69 -0.44 -2.72 -5.86
N THR A 70 0.49 -3.66 -5.87
CA THR A 70 0.32 -4.96 -6.57
C THR A 70 -0.83 -5.79 -5.97
N ALA A 71 -0.93 -5.85 -4.64
CA ALA A 71 -2.03 -6.53 -3.96
C ALA A 71 -3.38 -5.89 -4.30
N THR A 72 -3.44 -4.55 -4.27
CA THR A 72 -4.65 -3.80 -4.66
C THR A 72 -5.03 -4.09 -6.11
N HIS A 73 -4.07 -4.10 -7.03
CA HIS A 73 -4.30 -4.41 -8.43
C HIS A 73 -4.88 -5.81 -8.62
N LYS A 74 -4.29 -6.82 -7.96
CA LYS A 74 -4.77 -8.21 -7.98
C LYS A 74 -6.20 -8.33 -7.46
N LYS A 75 -6.52 -7.70 -6.33
CA LYS A 75 -7.87 -7.74 -5.75
C LYS A 75 -8.88 -6.98 -6.61
N LEU A 76 -8.49 -5.83 -7.15
CA LEU A 76 -9.34 -5.02 -8.03
C LEU A 76 -9.68 -5.80 -9.29
N ASN A 77 -8.70 -6.44 -9.96
CA ASN A 77 -8.98 -7.25 -11.15
C ASN A 77 -9.84 -8.48 -10.85
N ARG A 78 -9.70 -9.08 -9.66
CA ARG A 78 -10.53 -10.24 -9.28
C ARG A 78 -11.96 -9.86 -8.93
N LYS A 79 -12.16 -8.75 -8.19
CA LYS A 79 -13.45 -8.39 -7.61
C LYS A 79 -14.24 -7.40 -8.46
N TYR A 80 -13.54 -6.56 -9.22
CA TYR A 80 -14.10 -5.50 -10.04
C TYR A 80 -13.41 -5.44 -11.41
N PRO A 81 -13.41 -6.53 -12.20
CA PRO A 81 -12.65 -6.62 -13.45
C PRO A 81 -12.97 -5.49 -14.44
N ASP A 82 -14.24 -5.14 -14.57
CA ASP A 82 -14.73 -4.16 -15.55
C ASP A 82 -14.85 -2.74 -14.98
N SER A 83 -14.51 -2.54 -13.70
CA SER A 83 -14.63 -1.24 -13.07
C SER A 83 -13.45 -0.34 -13.39
N TYR A 84 -13.76 0.93 -13.68
CA TYR A 84 -12.75 1.97 -13.74
C TYR A 84 -12.16 2.23 -12.35
N VAL A 85 -10.83 2.19 -12.24
CA VAL A 85 -10.09 2.25 -10.97
C VAL A 85 -10.50 3.45 -10.11
N ALA A 86 -10.68 4.64 -10.71
CA ALA A 86 -11.09 5.83 -9.96
C ALA A 86 -12.48 5.70 -9.33
N ASN A 87 -13.40 4.96 -9.96
CA ASN A 87 -14.76 4.77 -9.44
C ASN A 87 -14.77 3.86 -8.21
N ILE A 88 -13.82 2.92 -8.12
CA ILE A 88 -13.66 2.07 -6.94
C ILE A 88 -13.25 2.90 -5.73
N PHE A 89 -12.24 3.77 -5.87
CA PHE A 89 -11.75 4.59 -4.76
C PHE A 89 -12.70 5.71 -4.35
N LYS A 90 -13.59 6.17 -5.26
CA LYS A 90 -14.65 7.15 -4.95
C LYS A 90 -15.86 6.51 -4.26
N ASN A 91 -16.09 5.22 -4.44
CA ASN A 91 -17.19 4.51 -3.79
C ASN A 91 -16.73 3.99 -2.41
N GLN A 92 -17.27 4.58 -1.34
CA GLN A 92 -16.85 4.26 0.03
C GLN A 92 -16.99 2.79 0.38
N MET A 93 -18.08 2.13 -0.01
CA MET A 93 -18.30 0.70 0.27
C MET A 93 -17.29 -0.18 -0.47
N LYS A 94 -17.10 0.03 -1.78
CA LYS A 94 -16.14 -0.75 -2.58
C LYS A 94 -14.70 -0.51 -2.13
N SER A 95 -14.37 0.73 -1.77
CA SER A 95 -13.05 1.09 -1.24
C SER A 95 -12.80 0.42 0.11
N ALA A 96 -13.76 0.44 1.03
CA ALA A 96 -13.62 -0.21 2.34
C ALA A 96 -13.46 -1.74 2.22
N ASP A 97 -14.28 -2.37 1.38
CA ASP A 97 -14.20 -3.80 1.09
C ASP A 97 -12.84 -4.19 0.45
N LEU A 98 -12.39 -3.41 -0.53
CA LEU A 98 -11.06 -3.61 -1.12
C LEU A 98 -9.94 -3.45 -0.10
N LYS A 99 -10.04 -2.48 0.83
CA LYS A 99 -9.07 -2.25 1.89
C LYS A 99 -8.91 -3.49 2.77
N GLU A 100 -10.01 -4.07 3.22
CA GLU A 100 -10.00 -5.26 4.09
C GLU A 100 -9.28 -6.44 3.40
N LEU A 101 -9.59 -6.68 2.13
CA LEU A 101 -8.95 -7.74 1.35
C LEU A 101 -7.43 -7.54 1.18
N VAL A 102 -6.98 -6.30 1.00
CA VAL A 102 -5.56 -5.99 0.83
C VAL A 102 -4.82 -6.08 2.17
N LEU A 103 -5.39 -5.57 3.26
CA LEU A 103 -4.79 -5.69 4.59
C LEU A 103 -4.62 -7.16 5.01
N ASN A 104 -5.63 -7.99 4.75
CA ASN A 104 -5.54 -9.42 5.02
C ASN A 104 -4.41 -10.11 4.25
N ASP A 105 -4.15 -9.73 2.99
CA ASP A 105 -3.01 -10.25 2.22
C ASP A 105 -1.67 -9.78 2.80
N ILE A 106 -1.56 -8.52 3.21
CA ILE A 106 -0.34 -7.98 3.84
C ILE A 106 -0.03 -8.72 5.15
N LEU A 107 -1.04 -8.92 6.00
CA LEU A 107 -0.87 -9.64 7.26
C LEU A 107 -0.45 -11.10 7.04
N LYS A 108 -1.03 -11.77 6.04
CA LYS A 108 -0.65 -13.15 5.67
C LYS A 108 0.79 -13.23 5.17
N GLU A 109 1.20 -12.32 4.29
CA GLU A 109 2.57 -12.28 3.77
C GLU A 109 3.58 -12.02 4.89
N ARG A 110 3.24 -11.15 5.85
CA ARG A 110 4.06 -10.91 7.03
C ARG A 110 4.20 -12.15 7.91
N ASN A 111 3.09 -12.82 8.20
CA ASN A 111 3.10 -14.04 9.02
C ASN A 111 3.89 -15.17 8.35
N LYS A 112 3.84 -15.27 7.01
CA LYS A 112 4.65 -16.23 6.26
C LYS A 112 6.16 -15.96 6.42
N LYS A 113 6.59 -14.69 6.39
CA LYS A 113 8.00 -14.33 6.61
C LYS A 113 8.47 -14.59 8.04
N LEU A 114 7.61 -14.37 9.04
CA LEU A 114 7.93 -14.69 10.44
C LEU A 114 8.06 -16.19 10.69
N ASN A 115 7.18 -17.00 10.08
CA ASN A 115 7.19 -18.46 10.23
C ASN A 115 8.22 -19.15 9.33
N GLY A 116 8.80 -18.45 8.34
CA GLY A 116 9.79 -18.96 7.40
C GLY A 116 11.24 -18.88 7.86
N ASN A 117 11.51 -18.35 9.06
CA ASN A 117 12.85 -18.25 9.65
C ASN A 117 13.19 -19.41 10.63
N PHE A 118 12.45 -20.52 10.57
CA PHE A 118 12.79 -21.76 11.27
C PHE A 118 13.12 -22.85 10.25
N VAL A 119 14.35 -22.82 9.72
CA VAL A 119 15.14 -24.01 9.35
C VAL A 119 16.61 -23.65 9.58
#